data_AF-A0A7X7BXS5-F1
#
_entry.id   AF-A0A7X7BXS5-F1
#
_cell.length_a   1.000
_cell.length_b   1.000
_cell.length_c   1.000
_cell.angle_alpha   90.00
_cell.angle_beta   90.00
_cell.angle_gamma   90.00
#
_symmetry.space_group_name_H-M   'P 1'
#
loop_
_entity.id
_entity.type
_entity.pdbx_description
1 polymer ?
#
loop_
_entity_poly.entity_id
_entity_poly.type
_entity_poly.pdbx_seq_one_letter_code
_entity_poly.pdbx_strand_id
1 'polypeptide(L)' 'MEEEKIIIDYDMIIAAKSGSMQALGYILDRHSDYINRVVYHIAPWLNKQCREECSQEIMMALMRLIREKYRV' A
#
# COMPACT_ATOMS: atom_id res chain seq x y z
N MET A 1 14.77 13.94 9.73
CA MET A 1 13.84 12.90 9.23
C MET A 1 14.36 11.60 9.80
N GLU A 2 13.69 11.03 10.80
CA GLU A 2 14.02 9.67 11.22
C GLU A 2 13.78 8.76 10.01
N GLU A 3 14.78 7.98 9.62
CA GLU A 3 14.61 6.92 8.63
C GLU A 3 13.63 5.91 9.22
N GLU A 4 12.39 5.94 8.71
CA GLU A 4 11.36 4.98 9.06
C GLU A 4 11.89 3.60 8.65
N LYS A 5 12.37 2.84 9.64
CA LYS A 5 12.99 1.54 9.41
C LYS A 5 11.93 0.62 8.80
N ILE A 6 12.07 0.33 7.51
CA ILE A 6 11.19 -0.60 6.81
C ILE A 6 11.43 -1.99 7.42
N ILE A 7 10.53 -2.42 8.30
CA ILE A 7 10.51 -3.78 8.82
C ILE A 7 9.73 -4.62 7.81
N ILE A 8 10.45 -5.51 7.13
CA ILE A 8 9.88 -6.47 6.19
C ILE A 8 9.38 -7.67 7.01
N ASP A 9 8.07 -7.87 7.04
CA ASP A 9 7.44 -9.05 7.65
C ASP A 9 7.41 -10.19 6.64
N TYR A 10 8.41 -11.07 6.72
CA TYR A 10 8.56 -12.19 5.79
C TYR A 10 7.41 -13.21 5.88
N ASP A 11 6.84 -13.42 7.07
CA ASP A 11 5.74 -14.37 7.26
C ASP A 11 4.48 -13.85 6.55
N MET A 12 4.21 -12.55 6.67
CA MET A 12 3.13 -11.91 5.92
C MET A 12 3.36 -11.93 4.41
N ILE A 13 4.61 -11.77 3.95
CA ILE A 13 4.93 -11.87 2.51
C ILE A 13 4.66 -13.28 2.00
N ILE A 14 5.08 -14.32 2.74
CA ILE A 14 4.83 -15.71 2.36
C ILE A 14 3.32 -15.97 2.32
N ALA A 15 2.58 -15.57 3.35
CA ALA A 15 1.13 -15.74 3.40
C ALA A 15 0.42 -15.00 2.25
N ALA A 16 0.84 -13.78 1.94
CA ALA A 16 0.32 -12.99 0.81
C ALA A 16 0.60 -13.68 -0.54
N LYS A 17 1.81 -14.22 -0.72
CA LYS A 17 2.19 -15.00 -1.92
C LYS A 17 1.44 -16.33 -2.04
N SER A 18 0.90 -16.84 -0.94
CA SER A 18 -0.01 -18.00 -0.92
C SER A 18 -1.49 -17.62 -1.06
N GLY A 19 -1.80 -16.33 -1.26
CA GLY A 19 -3.16 -15.82 -1.50
C GLY A 19 -3.94 -15.39 -0.27
N SER A 20 -3.28 -15.18 0.87
CA SER A 20 -3.93 -14.56 2.03
C SER A 20 -4.24 -13.08 1.76
N MET A 21 -5.52 -12.77 1.56
CA MET A 21 -6.01 -11.38 1.42
C MET A 21 -5.78 -10.55 2.69
N GLN A 22 -5.80 -11.19 3.85
CA GLN A 22 -5.52 -10.53 5.14
C GLN A 22 -4.06 -10.10 5.22
N ALA A 23 -3.13 -10.97 4.81
CA ALA A 23 -1.70 -10.64 4.78
C ALA A 23 -1.39 -9.55 3.74
N LEU A 24 -2.03 -9.59 2.57
CA LEU A 24 -1.94 -8.52 1.58
C LEU A 24 -2.45 -7.19 2.13
N GLY A 25 -3.61 -7.20 2.79
CA GLY A 25 -4.17 -6.03 3.46
C GLY A 25 -3.22 -5.47 4.51
N TYR A 26 -2.65 -6.32 5.36
CA TYR A 26 -1.67 -5.93 6.38
C TYR A 26 -0.44 -5.24 5.78
N ILE A 27 0.15 -5.81 4.72
CA ILE A 27 1.32 -5.23 4.05
C ILE A 27 0.98 -3.85 3.48
N LEU A 28 -0.17 -3.70 2.81
CA LEU A 28 -0.58 -2.43 2.22
C LEU A 28 -0.91 -1.37 3.27
N ASP A 29 -1.56 -1.76 4.37
CA ASP A 29 -1.89 -0.87 5.48
C ASP A 29 -0.64 -0.26 6.12
N ARG A 30 0.42 -1.06 6.30
CA ARG A 30 1.73 -0.57 6.77
C ARG A 30 2.39 0.45 5.82
N HIS A 31 2.02 0.46 4.56
CA HIS A 31 2.52 1.40 3.56
C HIS A 31 1.55 2.55 3.26
N SER A 32 0.38 2.58 3.89
CA SER A 32 -0.66 3.58 3.64
C SER A 32 -0.17 5.01 3.94
N ASP A 33 0.54 5.22 5.05
CA ASP A 33 1.11 6.52 5.42
C ASP A 33 2.16 7.00 4.41
N TYR A 34 2.98 6.09 3.89
CA TYR A 34 3.93 6.42 2.84
C TYR A 34 3.21 6.83 1.55
N ILE A 35 2.20 6.06 1.12
CA ILE A 35 1.37 6.38 -0.06
C ILE A 35 0.72 7.76 0.13
N ASN A 36 0.11 8.00 1.29
CA ASN A 36 -0.50 9.29 1.63
C ASN A 36 0.53 10.42 1.50
N ARG A 37 1.71 10.31 2.12
CA ARG A 37 2.77 11.32 2.04
C ARG A 37 3.22 11.59 0.59
N VAL A 38 3.36 10.55 -0.23
CA VAL A 38 3.68 10.69 -1.65
C VAL A 38 2.57 11.45 -2.39
N VAL A 39 1.30 11.09 -2.20
CA VAL A 39 0.15 11.78 -2.81
C VAL A 39 0.10 13.25 -2.40
N TYR A 40 0.32 13.54 -1.11
CA TYR A 40 0.42 14.92 -0.61
C TYR A 40 1.56 15.71 -1.26
N HIS A 41 2.69 15.07 -1.52
CA HIS A 41 3.85 15.71 -2.13
C HIS A 41 3.67 15.97 -3.62
N ILE A 42 3.15 15.00 -4.38
CA ILE A 42 3.03 15.10 -5.84
C ILE A 42 1.78 15.84 -6.31
N ALA A 43 0.72 15.85 -5.49
CA ALA A 43 -0.57 16.47 -5.82
C ALA A 43 -1.09 17.39 -4.70
N PRO A 44 -0.31 18.42 -4.29
CA PRO A 44 -0.71 19.32 -3.21
C PRO A 44 -1.96 20.17 -3.57
N TRP A 45 -2.25 20.35 -4.87
CA TRP A 45 -3.40 21.11 -5.37
C TRP A 45 -4.75 20.39 -5.21
N LEU A 46 -4.75 19.08 -4.93
CA LEU A 46 -5.99 18.36 -4.65
C LEU A 46 -6.56 18.79 -3.30
N ASN A 47 -7.87 18.70 -3.12
CA ASN A 47 -8.44 18.84 -1.78
C ASN A 47 -8.19 17.56 -0.96
N LYS A 48 -8.47 17.61 0.35
CA LYS A 48 -8.24 16.47 1.26
C LYS A 48 -8.97 15.20 0.82
N GLN A 49 -10.24 15.32 0.46
CA GLN A 49 -11.07 14.17 0.04
C GLN A 49 -10.51 13.51 -1.22
N CYS A 50 -10.16 14.30 -2.25
CA CYS A 50 -9.59 13.74 -3.48
C CYS A 50 -8.26 13.03 -3.23
N ARG A 51 -7.43 13.50 -2.29
CA ARG A 51 -6.19 12.78 -1.93
C ARG A 51 -6.45 11.45 -1.24
N GLU A 52 -7.46 11.39 -0.37
CA GLU A 52 -7.86 10.15 0.29
C GLU A 52 -8.37 9.13 -0.74
N GLU A 53 -9.22 9.57 -1.67
CA GLU A 53 -9.71 8.77 -2.79
C GLU A 53 -8.55 8.26 -3.68
N CYS A 54 -7.61 9.14 -4.07
CA CYS A 54 -6.43 8.73 -4.84
C CYS A 54 -5.58 7.69 -4.10
N SER A 55 -5.39 7.86 -2.79
CA SER A 55 -4.58 6.92 -1.99
C SER A 55 -5.26 5.55 -1.91
N GLN A 56 -6.59 5.51 -1.79
CA GLN A 56 -7.38 4.28 -1.86
C GLN A 56 -7.29 3.60 -3.24
N GLU A 57 -7.39 4.36 -4.32
CA GLU A 57 -7.24 3.82 -5.68
C GLU A 57 -5.85 3.21 -5.91
N ILE A 58 -4.79 3.88 -5.43
CA ILE A 58 -3.42 3.36 -5.48
C ILE A 58 -3.31 2.04 -4.71
N MET A 59 -3.86 1.98 -3.48
CA MET A 59 -3.87 0.74 -2.69
C MET A 59 -4.60 -0.41 -3.42
N MET A 60 -5.76 -0.13 -4.04
CA MET A 60 -6.49 -1.12 -4.82
C MET A 60 -5.72 -1.57 -6.07
N ALA A 61 -5.06 -0.64 -6.78
CA ALA A 61 -4.26 -0.96 -7.95
C ALA A 61 -3.05 -1.83 -7.56
N LEU A 62 -2.36 -1.51 -6.47
CA LEU A 62 -1.26 -2.32 -5.93
C LEU A 62 -1.74 -3.73 -5.56
N MET A 63 -2.89 -3.84 -4.88
CA MET A 63 -3.47 -5.14 -4.54
C MET A 63 -3.74 -5.98 -5.79
N ARG A 64 -4.34 -5.41 -6.84
CA ARG A 64 -4.58 -6.10 -8.12
C ARG A 64 -3.28 -6.53 -8.78
N LEU A 65 -2.29 -5.63 -8.86
CA LEU A 65 -0.98 -5.94 -9.47
C LEU A 65 -0.24 -7.07 -8.76
N ILE A 66 -0.25 -7.09 -7.43
CA ILE A 66 0.38 -8.16 -6.64
C ILE A 66 -0.32 -9.49 -6.94
N ARG A 67 -1.66 -9.48 -6.91
CA ARG A 67 -2.47 -10.67 -7.21
C ARG A 67 -2.23 -11.23 -8.60
N GLU A 68 -2.24 -10.38 -9.63
CA GLU A 68 -1.96 -10.79 -11.00
C GLU A 68 -0.55 -11.35 -11.17
N LYS A 69 0.45 -10.68 -10.58
CA LYS A 69 1.86 -11.07 -10.69
C LYS A 69 2.15 -12.41 -10.03
N TYR A 70 1.56 -12.68 -8.87
CA TYR A 70 1.79 -13.92 -8.12
C TYR A 70 0.71 -14.98 -8.35
N ARG A 71 -0.31 -14.68 -9.17
CA ARG A 71 -1.45 -15.55 -9.49
C ARG A 71 -2.20 -16.00 -8.23
N VAL A 72 -2.54 -15.04 -7.38
CA VAL A 72 -3.26 -15.23 -6.11
C VAL A 72 -4.59 -14.49 -6.04
#